data_AF-A0A3M2VXY7-F1
#
_entry.id   AF-A0A3M2VXY7-F1
#
_cell.length_a   1.000
_cell.length_b   1.000
_cell.length_c   1.000
_cell.angle_alpha   90.00
_cell.angle_beta   90.00
_cell.angle_gamma   90.00
#
_symmetry.space_group_name_H-M   'P 1'
#
loop_
_entity.id
_entity.type
_entity.pdbx_description
1 polymer ?
#
loop_
_entity_poly.entity_id
_entity_poly.type
_entity_poly.pdbx_seq_one_letter_code
_entity_poly.pdbx_strand_id
1 'polypeptide(L)'
;AATLEGGKESAKAVMTAVASHREEFEFEHHAGGPNLDATPNDIIARIERYSGLALAEAFANPELEHAVKWHTKYARQNGIHVSPTFMINGLVQPGMSSGDPVSKWVSDIG
;
A
#
# COMPACT_ATOMS: atom_id res chain seq x y z
N ALA A 1 1.94 10.29 -4.72
CA ALA A 1 1.71 9.47 -5.92
C ALA A 1 0.32 9.72 -6.53
N ALA A 2 -0.78 9.44 -5.83
CA ALA A 2 -2.14 9.69 -6.35
C ALA A 2 -2.46 11.18 -6.62
N THR A 3 -1.68 12.09 -6.04
CA THR A 3 -1.75 13.54 -6.22
C THR A 3 -0.97 14.05 -7.44
N LEU A 4 -0.19 13.19 -8.11
CA LEU A 4 0.48 13.52 -9.37
C LEU A 4 -0.54 13.52 -10.52
N GLU A 5 -0.16 14.05 -11.67
CA GLU A 5 -1.01 14.11 -12.88
C GLU A 5 -1.56 12.73 -13.29
N GLY A 6 -0.74 11.67 -13.17
CA GLY A 6 -1.16 10.30 -13.47
C GLY A 6 -2.13 9.66 -12.46
N GLY A 7 -2.44 10.37 -11.36
CA GLY A 7 -3.47 9.98 -10.41
C GLY A 7 -3.32 8.55 -9.88
N LYS A 8 -4.38 7.76 -9.96
CA LYS A 8 -4.41 6.36 -9.50
C LYS A 8 -3.40 5.46 -10.21
N GLU A 9 -3.04 5.74 -11.46
CA GLU A 9 -2.07 4.92 -12.19
C GLU A 9 -0.66 5.14 -11.64
N SER A 10 -0.31 6.38 -11.27
CA SER A 10 0.92 6.67 -10.53
C SER A 10 0.94 5.99 -9.16
N ALA A 11 -0.19 5.98 -8.44
CA ALA A 11 -0.28 5.25 -7.17
C ALA A 11 -0.11 3.73 -7.35
N LYS A 12 -0.72 3.16 -8.39
CA LYS A 12 -0.55 1.76 -8.77
C LYS A 12 0.89 1.43 -9.12
N ALA A 13 1.57 2.28 -9.89
CA ALA A 13 2.98 2.10 -10.23
C ALA A 13 3.87 2.04 -8.98
N VAL A 14 3.63 2.92 -7.99
CA VAL A 14 4.33 2.87 -6.69
C VAL A 14 4.03 1.56 -5.95
N MET A 15 2.76 1.15 -5.87
CA MET A 15 2.39 -0.12 -5.23
C MET A 15 3.04 -1.32 -5.92
N THR A 16 3.10 -1.34 -7.25
CA THR A 16 3.78 -2.37 -8.04
C THR A 16 5.28 -2.37 -7.76
N ALA A 17 5.94 -1.21 -7.78
CA ALA A 17 7.36 -1.08 -7.49
C ALA A 17 7.74 -1.62 -6.11
N VAL A 18 6.96 -1.27 -5.08
CA VAL A 18 7.15 -1.78 -3.71
C VAL A 18 6.87 -3.28 -3.64
N ALA A 19 5.77 -3.76 -4.24
CA ALA A 19 5.41 -5.18 -4.21
C ALA A 19 6.46 -6.07 -4.92
N SER A 20 7.00 -5.62 -6.05
CA SER A 20 8.04 -6.35 -6.79
C SER A 20 9.38 -6.43 -6.05
N HIS A 21 9.65 -5.51 -5.13
CA HIS A 21 10.88 -5.46 -4.32
C HIS A 21 10.57 -5.49 -2.82
N ARG A 22 9.50 -6.21 -2.43
CA ARG A 22 8.90 -6.13 -1.08
C ARG A 22 9.90 -6.31 0.05
N GLU A 23 10.82 -7.26 -0.10
CA GLU A 23 11.83 -7.58 0.91
C GLU A 23 12.78 -6.41 1.17
N GLU A 24 13.06 -5.58 0.16
CA GLU A 24 13.87 -4.38 0.33
C GLU A 24 13.12 -3.25 1.06
N PHE A 25 11.79 -3.31 1.17
CA PHE A 25 11.00 -2.32 1.90
C PHE A 25 10.56 -2.78 3.28
N GLU A 26 10.97 -3.98 3.69
CA GLU A 26 10.65 -4.60 4.99
C GLU A 26 11.88 -4.73 5.88
N PHE A 27 11.64 -5.08 7.13
CA PHE A 27 12.69 -5.45 8.09
C PHE A 27 12.71 -6.96 8.26
N GLU A 28 13.90 -7.54 8.39
CA GLU A 28 14.06 -8.96 8.70
C GLU A 28 13.40 -9.26 10.04
N HIS A 29 12.46 -10.22 10.05
CA HIS A 29 11.63 -10.54 11.22
C HIS A 29 10.95 -9.32 11.87
N HIS A 30 10.68 -8.26 11.09
CA HIS A 30 10.17 -6.97 11.56
C HIS A 30 11.05 -6.31 12.64
N ALA A 31 12.35 -6.60 12.66
CA ALA A 31 13.26 -6.17 13.72
C ALA A 31 14.65 -5.73 13.24
N GLY A 32 15.17 -6.29 12.15
CA GLY A 32 16.56 -6.09 11.73
C GLY A 32 16.76 -5.89 10.24
N GLY A 33 18.00 -6.06 9.81
CA GLY A 33 18.42 -5.95 8.42
C GLY A 33 18.83 -4.53 7.99
N PRO A 34 19.16 -4.35 6.71
CA PRO A 34 19.76 -3.12 6.17
C PRO A 34 18.90 -1.86 6.32
N ASN A 35 17.57 -2.02 6.47
CA ASN A 35 16.67 -0.89 6.64
C ASN A 35 16.77 -0.23 8.03
N LEU A 36 17.51 -0.81 8.99
CA LEU A 36 17.85 -0.13 10.25
C LEU A 36 18.69 1.15 10.02
N ASP A 37 19.51 1.15 8.97
CA ASP A 37 20.38 2.27 8.61
C ASP A 37 19.75 3.18 7.53
N ALA A 38 18.57 2.84 7.02
CA ALA A 38 17.88 3.62 5.99
C ALA A 38 17.09 4.77 6.60
N THR A 39 17.24 5.96 6.02
CA THR A 39 16.43 7.12 6.39
C THR A 39 15.10 7.13 5.63
N PRO A 40 14.10 7.93 6.06
CA PRO A 40 12.89 8.15 5.28
C PRO A 40 13.15 8.63 3.85
N ASN A 41 14.18 9.47 3.65
CA ASN A 41 14.57 9.95 2.32
C ASN A 41 15.15 8.83 1.45
N ASP A 42 15.89 7.88 2.04
CA ASP A 42 16.41 6.72 1.29
C ASP A 42 15.27 5.82 0.80
N ILE A 43 14.22 5.67 1.61
CA ILE A 43 13.01 4.91 1.22
C ILE A 43 12.27 5.63 0.09
N ILE A 44 12.07 6.95 0.20
CA ILE A 44 11.45 7.73 -0.88
C ILE A 44 12.26 7.58 -2.17
N ALA A 45 13.57 7.84 -2.13
CA ALA A 45 14.44 7.71 -3.29
C ALA A 45 14.42 6.29 -3.89
N ARG A 46 14.35 5.24 -3.05
CA ARG A 46 14.22 3.86 -3.52
C ARG A 46 12.93 3.62 -4.28
N ILE A 47 11.80 4.13 -3.78
CA ILE A 47 10.51 4.06 -4.49
C ILE A 47 10.57 4.84 -5.80
N GLU A 48 11.14 6.05 -5.82
CA GLU A 48 11.30 6.86 -7.03
C GLU A 48 12.12 6.11 -8.09
N ARG A 49 13.24 5.49 -7.71
CA ARG A 49 14.06 4.66 -8.61
C ARG A 49 13.28 3.50 -9.23
N TYR A 50 12.52 2.75 -8.43
CA TYR A 50 11.79 1.58 -8.93
C TYR A 50 10.50 1.93 -9.69
N SER A 51 9.84 3.04 -9.34
CA SER A 51 8.59 3.47 -9.99
C SER A 51 8.80 4.43 -11.16
N GLY A 52 9.96 5.08 -11.26
CA GLY A 52 10.24 6.12 -12.26
C GLY A 52 9.47 7.43 -12.02
N LEU A 53 8.90 7.63 -10.84
CA LEU A 53 8.11 8.80 -10.48
C LEU A 53 8.87 9.69 -9.51
N ALA A 54 8.77 11.02 -9.68
CA ALA A 54 9.21 11.97 -8.67
C ALA A 54 8.14 12.10 -7.58
N LEU A 55 8.50 11.81 -6.33
CA LEU A 55 7.60 11.70 -5.19
C LEU A 55 7.97 12.65 -4.05
N ALA A 56 9.23 13.04 -3.90
CA ALA A 56 9.71 13.83 -2.75
C ALA A 56 8.92 15.14 -2.55
N GLU A 57 8.72 15.93 -3.60
CA GLU A 57 7.94 17.17 -3.54
C GLU A 57 6.47 16.90 -3.20
N ALA A 58 5.86 15.91 -3.85
CA ALA A 58 4.48 15.54 -3.60
C ALA A 58 4.27 14.96 -2.19
N PHE A 59 5.28 14.31 -1.62
CA PHE A 59 5.29 13.77 -0.26
C PHE A 59 5.36 14.89 0.79
N ALA A 60 6.03 16.00 0.48
CA ALA A 60 6.17 17.15 1.37
C ALA A 60 4.88 18.00 1.50
N ASN A 61 3.82 17.69 0.73
CA ASN A 61 2.55 18.40 0.82
C ASN A 61 1.86 18.12 2.18
N PRO A 62 1.65 19.13 3.06
CA PRO A 62 1.06 18.91 4.37
C PRO A 62 -0.37 18.37 4.31
N GLU A 63 -1.13 18.68 3.25
CA GLU A 63 -2.52 18.18 3.11
C GLU A 63 -2.59 16.67 2.88
N LEU A 64 -1.47 16.02 2.53
CA LEU A 64 -1.40 14.58 2.30
C LEU A 64 -1.73 13.78 3.58
N GLU A 65 -1.55 14.36 4.76
CA GLU A 65 -1.90 13.71 6.02
C GLU A 65 -3.38 13.35 6.10
N HIS A 66 -4.26 14.13 5.46
CA HIS A 66 -5.70 13.90 5.47
C HIS A 66 -6.06 12.59 4.77
N ALA A 67 -5.36 12.26 3.68
CA ALA A 67 -5.56 10.99 2.98
C ALA A 67 -5.12 9.79 3.84
N VAL A 68 -3.95 9.89 4.50
CA VAL A 68 -3.45 8.85 5.41
C VAL A 68 -4.41 8.63 6.58
N LYS A 69 -4.89 9.73 7.20
CA LYS A 69 -5.89 9.71 8.27
C LYS A 69 -7.20 9.08 7.79
N TRP A 70 -7.65 9.40 6.57
CA TRP A 70 -8.91 8.89 6.04
C TRP A 70 -8.88 7.37 5.84
N HIS A 71 -7.85 6.82 5.19
CA HIS A 71 -7.71 5.36 5.03
C HIS A 71 -7.62 4.65 6.37
N THR A 72 -6.81 5.19 7.29
CA THR A 72 -6.64 4.63 8.63
C THR A 72 -7.96 4.64 9.42
N LYS A 73 -8.70 5.75 9.38
CA LYS A 73 -10.01 5.88 10.04
C LYS A 73 -11.01 4.89 9.46
N TYR A 74 -11.10 4.79 8.13
CA TYR A 74 -12.02 3.88 7.46
C TYR A 74 -11.73 2.41 7.80
N ALA A 75 -10.45 2.01 7.79
CA ALA A 75 -10.04 0.65 8.18
C ALA A 75 -10.40 0.35 9.65
N ARG A 76 -10.10 1.26 10.58
CA ARG A 76 -10.42 1.11 12.01
C ARG A 76 -11.92 1.03 12.26
N GLN A 77 -12.71 1.88 11.60
CA GLN A 77 -14.17 1.89 11.73
C GLN A 77 -14.80 0.56 11.29
N ASN A 78 -14.20 -0.11 10.30
CA ASN A 78 -14.64 -1.42 9.82
C ASN A 78 -13.95 -2.60 10.52
N GLY A 79 -13.13 -2.35 11.56
CA GLY A 79 -12.47 -3.40 12.34
C GLY A 79 -11.40 -4.19 11.58
N ILE A 80 -10.81 -3.62 10.52
CA ILE A 80 -9.78 -4.31 9.72
C ILE A 80 -8.49 -4.44 10.53
N HIS A 81 -8.03 -5.68 10.73
CA HIS A 81 -6.84 -6.00 11.52
C HIS A 81 -5.79 -6.81 10.75
N VAL A 82 -6.20 -7.84 10.02
CA VAL A 82 -5.32 -8.69 9.21
C VAL A 82 -5.29 -8.20 7.76
N SER A 83 -4.14 -8.28 7.10
CA SER A 83 -4.00 -7.91 5.69
C SER A 83 -3.55 -9.11 4.83
N PRO A 84 -4.17 -9.33 3.65
CA PRO A 84 -5.39 -8.67 3.18
C PRO A 84 -6.66 -9.18 3.92
N THR A 85 -7.65 -8.28 4.06
CA THR A 85 -9.05 -8.62 4.41
C THR A 85 -9.93 -8.11 3.27
N PHE A 86 -10.89 -8.91 2.84
CA PHE A 86 -11.78 -8.57 1.72
C PHE A 86 -13.13 -8.06 2.21
N MET A 87 -13.72 -7.11 1.49
CA MET A 87 -15.06 -6.60 1.73
C MET A 87 -15.87 -6.59 0.44
N ILE A 88 -17.13 -7.03 0.49
CA ILE A 88 -18.10 -6.96 -0.61
C ILE A 88 -19.30 -6.17 -0.10
N ASN A 89 -19.72 -5.14 -0.82
CA ASN A 89 -20.86 -4.27 -0.45
C ASN A 89 -20.79 -3.72 1.00
N GLY A 90 -19.59 -3.39 1.47
CA GLY A 90 -19.37 -2.84 2.81
C GLY A 90 -19.33 -3.89 3.94
N LEU A 91 -19.43 -5.18 3.64
CA LEU A 91 -19.36 -6.27 4.63
C LEU A 91 -18.06 -7.06 4.49
N VAL A 92 -17.38 -7.28 5.61
CA VAL A 92 -16.17 -8.12 5.69
C VAL A 92 -16.49 -9.56 5.32
N GLN A 93 -15.63 -10.15 4.48
CA GLN A 93 -15.75 -11.51 3.98
C GLN A 93 -14.66 -12.40 4.60
N PRO A 94 -14.88 -12.98 5.79
CA PRO A 94 -13.85 -13.76 6.50
C PRO A 94 -13.46 -15.06 5.78
N GLY A 95 -14.30 -15.54 4.84
CA GLY A 95 -14.05 -16.75 4.04
C GLY A 95 -13.26 -16.52 2.75
N MET A 96 -12.88 -15.27 2.44
CA MET A 96 -12.04 -14.96 1.27
C MET A 96 -10.56 -14.88 1.69
N SER A 97 -9.68 -15.44 0.86
CA SER A 97 -8.23 -15.47 1.10
C SER A 97 -7.44 -14.99 -0.10
N SER A 98 -6.22 -14.47 0.14
CA SER A 98 -5.26 -14.16 -0.94
C SER A 98 -4.78 -15.39 -1.71
N GLY A 99 -4.91 -16.58 -1.14
CA GLY A 99 -4.58 -17.86 -1.80
C GLY A 99 -5.72 -18.43 -2.64
N ASP A 100 -6.92 -17.87 -2.57
CA ASP A 100 -8.05 -18.33 -3.37
C ASP A 100 -7.82 -18.01 -4.87
N PRO A 101 -8.27 -18.88 -5.78
CA PRO A 101 -8.23 -18.55 -7.20
C PRO A 101 -9.16 -17.38 -7.51
N VAL A 102 -8.77 -16.53 -8.47
CA VAL A 102 -9.56 -15.35 -8.86
C VAL A 102 -10.99 -15.72 -9.28
N SER A 103 -11.22 -16.89 -9.89
CA SER A 103 -12.55 -17.38 -10.25
C SER A 103 -13.47 -17.60 -9.05
N LYS A 104 -12.92 -18.00 -7.90
CA LYS A 104 -13.67 -18.07 -6.64
C LYS A 104 -14.07 -16.69 -6.19
N TRP A 105 -13.16 -15.70 -6.22
CA TRP A 105 -13.51 -14.32 -5.87
C TRP A 105 -14.63 -13.75 -6.76
N VAL A 106 -14.59 -14.01 -8.07
CA VAL A 106 -15.66 -13.60 -8.99
C VAL A 106 -16.99 -14.23 -8.58
N SER A 107 -16.98 -15.50 -8.17
CA SER A 107 -18.18 -16.20 -7.71
C SER A 107 -18.68 -15.67 -6.36
N ASP A 108 -17.78 -15.31 -5.45
CA ASP A 108 -18.09 -14.74 -4.14
C ASP A 108 -18.68 -13.31 -4.27
N ILE A 109 -18.23 -12.54 -5.28
CA ILE A 109 -18.74 -11.20 -5.60
C ILE A 109 -20.16 -11.26 -6.19
N GLY A 110 -20.44 -12.27 -7.01
CA GLY A 110 -21.65 -12.35 -7.84
C GLY A 110 -21.57 -11.45 -9.06
#